data_AF-R5ZR15-F1
#
_entry.id   AF-R5ZR15-F1
#
_cell.length_a   1.000
_cell.length_b   1.000
_cell.length_c   1.000
_cell.angle_alpha   90.00
_cell.angle_beta   90.00
_cell.angle_gamma   90.00
#
_symmetry.space_group_name_H-M   'P 1'
#
loop_
_entity.id
_entity.type
_entity.pdbx_description
1 polymer ?
#
loop_
_entity_poly.entity_id
_entity_poly.type
_entity_poly.pdbx_seq_one_letter_code
_entity_poly.pdbx_strand_id
1 'polypeptide(L)'
;MLDLKFVRENPDIVKQNIKNKFQDRKLPLVDEVIELDAKARATQTEADELRANRNKLSKQIGALMAQGKKEEAEAVKAQVSADAAKLAELEASY
;
A
#
# COMPACT_ATOMS: atom_id res chain seq x y z
N MET A 1 20.07 -2.85 -13.99
CA MET A 1 19.02 -2.19 -13.18
C MET A 1 19.47 -2.26 -11.73
N LEU A 2 19.45 -1.16 -10.98
CA LEU A 2 19.84 -1.17 -9.56
C LEU A 2 18.68 -1.73 -8.73
N ASP A 3 18.96 -2.66 -7.83
CA ASP A 3 17.93 -3.25 -6.97
C ASP A 3 17.52 -2.23 -5.89
N LEU A 4 16.23 -1.96 -5.77
CA LEU A 4 15.68 -1.04 -4.77
C LEU A 4 15.92 -1.56 -3.35
N LYS A 5 15.94 -2.88 -3.16
CA LYS A 5 16.33 -3.51 -1.90
C LYS A 5 17.76 -3.15 -1.52
N PHE A 6 18.67 -3.15 -2.49
CA PHE A 6 20.06 -2.76 -2.27
C PHE A 6 20.19 -1.28 -1.89
N VAL A 7 19.42 -0.40 -2.55
CA VAL A 7 19.39 1.04 -2.22
C VAL A 7 18.96 1.28 -0.77
N ARG A 8 17.95 0.53 -0.32
CA ARG A 8 17.43 0.62 1.04
C ARG A 8 18.36 0.03 2.10
N GLU A 9 19.00 -1.09 1.80
CA GLU A 9 19.91 -1.78 2.73
C GLU A 9 21.28 -1.10 2.80
N ASN A 10 21.71 -0.45 1.71
CA ASN A 10 23.04 0.12 1.57
C ASN A 10 23.02 1.57 1.00
N PRO A 11 22.26 2.50 1.60
CA PRO A 11 22.11 3.86 1.07
C PRO A 11 23.45 4.61 1.00
N ASP A 12 24.33 4.40 1.97
CA ASP A 12 25.65 5.04 2.02
C ASP A 12 26.57 4.60 0.88
N ILE A 13 26.55 3.30 0.54
CA ILE A 13 27.32 2.76 -0.59
C ILE A 13 26.82 3.37 -1.90
N VAL A 14 25.50 3.51 -2.06
CA VAL A 14 24.90 4.14 -3.24
C VAL A 14 25.30 5.62 -3.32
N LYS A 15 25.20 6.37 -2.22
CA LYS A 15 25.62 7.77 -2.14
C LYS A 15 27.10 7.93 -2.46
N GLN A 16 27.96 7.07 -1.91
CA GLN A 16 29.39 7.12 -2.18
C GLN A 16 29.73 6.80 -3.64
N ASN A 17 29.01 5.85 -4.27
CA ASN A 17 29.16 5.57 -5.69
C ASN A 17 28.74 6.77 -6.57
N ILE A 18 27.68 7.47 -6.19
CA ILE A 18 27.22 8.71 -6.85
C ILE A 18 28.29 9.82 -6.75
N LYS A 19 28.91 9.98 -5.57
CA LYS A 19 30.04 10.91 -5.38
C LYS A 19 31.23 10.55 -6.26
N ASN A 20 31.61 9.28 -6.30
CA ASN A 20 32.72 8.79 -7.13
C ASN A 20 32.47 9.00 -8.64
N LYS A 21 31.20 9.12 -9.04
CA LYS A 21 30.78 9.45 -10.42
C LYS A 21 30.59 10.94 -10.66
N PHE A 22 30.91 11.80 -9.68
CA PHE A 22 30.73 13.26 -9.75
C PHE A 22 29.27 13.66 -10.03
N GLN A 23 28.32 12.91 -9.46
CA GLN A 23 26.89 13.11 -9.64
C GLN A 23 26.23 13.63 -8.36
N ASP A 24 26.90 14.50 -7.59
CA ASP A 24 26.44 14.98 -6.27
C ASP A 24 25.00 15.52 -6.26
N ARG A 25 24.55 16.10 -7.36
CA ARG A 25 23.15 16.53 -7.58
C ARG A 25 22.11 15.41 -7.37
N LYS A 26 22.51 14.14 -7.47
CA LYS A 26 21.66 12.96 -7.32
C LYS A 26 21.70 12.36 -5.91
N LEU A 27 22.54 12.85 -5.01
CA LEU A 27 22.59 12.35 -3.63
C LEU A 27 21.24 12.46 -2.91
N PRO A 28 20.47 13.56 -3.04
CA PRO A 28 19.15 13.67 -2.43
C PRO A 28 18.15 12.66 -3.01
N LEU A 29 18.33 12.27 -4.29
CA LEU A 29 17.45 11.31 -4.95
C LEU A 29 17.52 9.92 -4.29
N VAL A 30 18.63 9.57 -3.63
CA VAL A 30 18.73 8.30 -2.91
C VAL A 30 17.73 8.28 -1.75
N ASP A 31 17.66 9.38 -1.00
CA ASP A 31 16.74 9.50 0.13
C ASP A 31 15.30 9.59 -0.35
N GLU A 32 15.04 10.38 -1.40
CA GLU A 32 13.71 10.51 -2.02
C GLU A 32 13.18 9.17 -2.54
N VAL A 33 14.03 8.37 -3.20
CA VAL A 33 13.64 7.03 -3.68
C VAL A 33 13.31 6.09 -2.52
N ILE A 34 14.05 6.15 -1.41
CA ILE A 34 13.76 5.33 -0.21
C ILE A 34 12.43 5.75 0.41
N GLU A 35 12.14 7.04 0.50
CA GLU A 35 10.86 7.55 0.99
C GLU A 35 9.69 7.14 0.10
N LEU A 36 9.84 7.28 -1.22
CA LEU A 36 8.83 6.87 -2.19
C LEU A 36 8.60 5.36 -2.17
N ASP A 37 9.65 4.55 -2.03
CA ASP A 37 9.53 3.10 -1.83
C ASP A 37 8.76 2.76 -0.55
N ALA A 38 9.03 3.47 0.55
CA ALA A 38 8.32 3.27 1.80
C ALA A 38 6.83 3.61 1.66
N LYS A 39 6.50 4.73 1.00
CA LYS A 39 5.12 5.12 0.71
C LYS A 39 4.43 4.11 -0.19
N ALA A 40 5.07 3.70 -1.29
CA ALA A 40 4.53 2.69 -2.20
C ALA A 40 4.23 1.38 -1.47
N ARG A 41 5.16 0.85 -0.68
CA ARG A 41 4.94 -0.37 0.11
C ARG A 41 3.83 -0.22 1.14
N ALA A 42 3.70 0.94 1.79
CA ALA A 42 2.61 1.21 2.72
C ALA A 42 1.26 1.21 1.99
N THR A 43 1.14 1.95 0.88
CA THR A 43 -0.07 2.00 0.04
C THR A 43 -0.45 0.62 -0.48
N GLN A 44 0.52 -0.17 -0.93
CA GLN A 44 0.29 -1.54 -1.40
C GLN A 44 -0.22 -2.45 -0.27
N THR A 45 0.38 -2.35 0.91
CA THR A 45 -0.04 -3.12 2.09
C THR A 45 -1.48 -2.75 2.49
N GLU A 46 -1.80 -1.46 2.53
CA GLU A 46 -3.15 -0.97 2.84
C GLU A 46 -4.18 -1.45 1.80
N ALA A 47 -3.83 -1.41 0.52
CA ALA A 47 -4.70 -1.93 -0.53
C ALA A 47 -4.94 -3.44 -0.39
N ASP A 48 -3.91 -4.22 -0.08
CA ASP A 48 -4.04 -5.66 0.13
C ASP A 48 -4.87 -6.00 1.37
N GLU A 49 -4.70 -5.25 2.46
CA GLU A 49 -5.52 -5.35 3.67
C GLU A 49 -6.99 -5.04 3.39
N LEU A 50 -7.28 -3.97 2.65
CA LEU A 50 -8.65 -3.61 2.24
C LEU A 50 -9.27 -4.71 1.37
N ARG A 51 -8.53 -5.27 0.40
CA ARG A 51 -9.02 -6.41 -0.42
C ARG A 51 -9.31 -7.63 0.44
N ALA A 52 -8.44 -7.95 1.39
CA ALA A 52 -8.64 -9.08 2.30
C ALA A 52 -9.85 -8.86 3.22
N ASN A 53 -10.01 -7.65 3.77
CA ASN A 53 -11.14 -7.28 4.61
C ASN A 53 -12.45 -7.34 3.83
N ARG A 54 -12.51 -6.83 2.60
CA ARG A 54 -13.68 -6.93 1.72
C ARG A 54 -14.17 -8.37 1.56
N ASN A 55 -13.25 -9.30 1.34
CA ASN A 55 -13.57 -10.72 1.17
C ASN A 55 -14.09 -11.36 2.47
N LYS A 56 -13.51 -10.99 3.63
CA LYS A 56 -13.98 -11.45 4.95
C LYS A 56 -15.38 -10.91 5.25
N LEU A 57 -15.59 -9.61 5.07
CA LEU A 57 -16.86 -8.94 5.30
C LEU A 57 -17.95 -9.48 4.38
N SER A 58 -17.62 -9.77 3.11
CA SER A 58 -18.57 -10.37 2.16
C SER A 58 -19.08 -11.75 2.62
N LYS A 59 -18.20 -12.58 3.22
CA LYS A 59 -18.60 -13.85 3.84
C LYS A 59 -19.46 -13.64 5.09
N GLN A 60 -19.13 -12.64 5.90
CA GLN A 60 -19.92 -12.27 7.09
C GLN A 60 -21.32 -11.79 6.70
N ILE A 61 -21.47 -10.99 5.64
CA ILE A 61 -22.79 -10.56 5.14
C ILE A 61 -23.65 -11.78 4.79
N GLY A 62 -23.10 -12.75 4.05
CA GLY A 62 -23.84 -13.98 3.71
C GLY A 62 -24.29 -14.76 4.96
N ALA A 63 -23.42 -14.86 5.97
CA ALA A 63 -23.76 -15.52 7.24
C ALA A 63 -24.82 -14.75 8.04
N LEU A 64 -24.72 -13.42 8.13
CA LEU A 64 -25.68 -12.56 8.83
C LEU A 64 -27.06 -12.58 8.15
N MET A 65 -27.09 -12.58 6.83
CA MET A 65 -28.32 -12.71 6.04
C MET A 65 -28.97 -14.08 6.27
N ALA A 66 -28.19 -15.16 6.34
CA ALA A 66 -28.69 -16.49 6.67
C ALA A 66 -29.22 -16.59 8.11
N GLN A 67 -28.67 -15.80 9.03
CA GLN A 67 -29.15 -15.68 10.42
C GLN A 67 -30.34 -14.73 10.57
N GLY A 68 -30.81 -14.08 9.49
CA GLY A 68 -31.92 -13.12 9.53
C GLY A 68 -31.56 -11.74 10.11
N LYS A 69 -30.28 -11.50 10.40
CA LYS A 69 -29.75 -10.24 10.97
C LYS A 69 -29.53 -9.18 9.89
N LYS A 70 -30.62 -8.71 9.29
CA LYS A 70 -30.59 -7.78 8.15
C LYS A 70 -29.90 -6.44 8.48
N GLU A 71 -30.14 -5.89 9.65
CA GLU A 71 -29.53 -4.61 10.07
C GLU A 71 -27.99 -4.71 10.19
N GLU A 72 -27.49 -5.78 10.82
CA GLU A 72 -26.03 -6.03 10.90
C GLU A 72 -25.44 -6.26 9.50
N ALA A 73 -26.15 -6.99 8.64
CA ALA A 73 -25.70 -7.23 7.26
C ALA A 73 -25.63 -5.94 6.43
N GLU A 74 -26.59 -5.02 6.57
CA GLU A 74 -26.57 -3.72 5.90
C GLU A 74 -25.41 -2.84 6.40
N ALA A 75 -25.15 -2.82 7.71
CA ALA A 75 -24.01 -2.08 8.27
C ALA A 75 -22.67 -2.59 7.69
N VAL A 76 -22.49 -3.92 7.63
CA VAL A 76 -21.28 -4.53 7.04
C VAL A 76 -21.20 -4.26 5.54
N LYS A 77 -22.32 -4.25 4.83
CA LYS A 77 -22.38 -3.93 3.39
C LYS A 77 -21.99 -2.48 3.10
N ALA A 78 -22.38 -1.54 3.96
CA ALA A 78 -21.94 -0.16 3.88
C ALA A 78 -20.42 -0.05 4.09
N GLN A 79 -19.87 -0.79 5.05
CA GLN A 79 -18.44 -0.85 5.32
C GLN A 79 -17.65 -1.40 4.12
N VAL A 80 -18.13 -2.49 3.50
CA VAL A 80 -17.57 -3.04 2.25
C VAL A 80 -17.55 -2.02 1.11
N SER A 81 -18.61 -1.22 0.98
CA SER A 81 -18.69 -0.18 -0.05
C SER A 81 -17.70 0.96 0.22
N ALA A 82 -17.53 1.36 1.48
CA ALA A 82 -16.56 2.38 1.88
C ALA A 82 -15.12 1.91 1.66
N ASP A 83 -14.82 0.65 2.00
CA ASP A 83 -13.51 0.04 1.76
C ASP A 83 -13.20 -0.08 0.26
N ALA A 84 -14.20 -0.37 -0.57
CA ALA A 84 -14.05 -0.39 -2.02
C ALA A 84 -13.75 1.00 -2.61
N ALA A 85 -14.38 2.06 -2.08
CA ALA A 85 -14.10 3.43 -2.49
C ALA A 85 -12.66 3.85 -2.12
N LYS A 86 -12.24 3.56 -0.88
CA LYS A 86 -10.85 3.80 -0.43
C LYS A 86 -9.84 3.04 -1.26
N LEU A 87 -10.12 1.78 -1.59
CA LEU A 87 -9.25 0.98 -2.45
C LEU A 87 -9.08 1.63 -3.82
N ALA A 88 -10.18 2.11 -4.43
CA ALA A 88 -10.12 2.79 -5.73
C ALA A 88 -9.32 4.10 -5.67
N GLU A 89 -9.41 4.86 -4.58
CA GLU A 89 -8.59 6.07 -4.37
C GLU A 89 -7.10 5.72 -4.19
N LEU A 90 -6.77 4.69 -3.41
CA LEU A 90 -5.40 4.21 -3.21
C LEU A 90 -4.79 3.68 -4.52
N GLU A 91 -5.57 2.99 -5.35
CA GLU A 91 -5.16 2.52 -6.67
C GLU A 91 -5.00 3.66 -7.68
N ALA A 92 -5.79 4.74 -7.57
CA ALA A 92 -5.68 5.91 -8.44
C ALA A 92 -4.49 6.82 -8.10
N SER A 93 -3.97 6.73 -6.86
CA SER A 93 -2.77 7.46 -6.42
C SER A 93 -1.45 6.77 -6.82
N TYR A 94 -1.53 5.65 -7.54
CA TYR A 94 -0.40 4.80 -7.95
C TYR A 94 0.09 5.09 -9.37
#